data_AF-A0A969N9G4-F1
#
_entry.id   AF-A0A969N9G4-F1
#
_cell.length_a   1.000
_cell.length_b   1.000
_cell.length_c   1.000
_cell.angle_alpha   90.00
_cell.angle_beta   90.00
_cell.angle_gamma   90.00
#
_symmetry.space_group_name_H-M   'P 1'
#
loop_
_entity.id
_entity.type
_entity.pdbx_description
1 polymer ?
#
loop_
_entity_poly.entity_id
_entity_poly.type
_entity_poly.pdbx_seq_one_letter_code
_entity_poly.pdbx_strand_id
1 'polypeptide(L)'
;MLKVALSHDVDRIKKHYQYFTYPIKALLKGDVKTALYHYASCFYPEPYWNFPDIIKIEEDFGVRSTFFILDETLPFKLFDKSNWQLSLGRYKISNKKLQDAVKFLDKNGWEIGVHGSYLSYQDEALLRKEKQNIENIVGHEIVGSRQHYLNLNENTWDIQRACGFKYDSTWGLNNAIGFKENKIRPFKPYQDYFTEIPLIVMDTEYIPTKNRWEKVLEIMDIVEKMMVFL
;
A
#
# COMPACT_ATOMS: atom_id res chain seq x y z
N MET A 1 -17.16 19.46 -4.07
CA MET A 1 -17.03 18.25 -4.91
C MET A 1 -16.09 17.29 -4.23
N LEU A 2 -16.55 16.07 -3.96
CA LEU A 2 -15.73 15.00 -3.38
C LEU A 2 -14.51 14.73 -4.29
N LYS A 3 -13.34 14.55 -3.68
CA LYS A 3 -12.13 14.09 -4.37
C LYS A 3 -11.77 12.72 -3.85
N VAL A 4 -11.45 11.80 -4.76
CA VAL A 4 -11.02 10.44 -4.44
C VAL A 4 -9.60 10.26 -4.95
N ALA A 5 -8.72 9.76 -4.09
CA ALA A 5 -7.38 9.33 -4.46
C ALA A 5 -7.33 7.80 -4.39
N LEU A 6 -6.95 7.17 -5.51
CA LEU A 6 -6.72 5.73 -5.59
C LEU A 6 -5.23 5.46 -5.37
N SER A 7 -4.91 4.39 -4.67
CA SER A 7 -3.52 3.98 -4.47
C SER A 7 -3.39 2.49 -4.29
N HIS A 8 -2.23 1.94 -4.68
CA HIS A 8 -1.91 0.52 -4.54
C HIS A 8 -0.57 0.35 -3.84
N ASP A 9 -0.52 -0.49 -2.82
CA ASP A 9 0.72 -0.88 -2.15
C ASP A 9 1.27 -2.13 -2.83
N VAL A 10 2.47 -2.03 -3.42
CA VAL A 10 3.10 -3.13 -4.15
C VAL A 10 3.93 -3.96 -3.16
N ASP A 11 3.27 -4.79 -2.36
CA ASP A 11 3.93 -5.62 -1.34
C ASP A 11 4.58 -6.89 -1.90
N ARG A 12 3.93 -7.46 -2.92
CA ARG A 12 4.26 -8.76 -3.49
C ARG A 12 3.93 -8.75 -4.97
N ILE A 13 4.82 -9.32 -5.79
CA ILE A 13 4.63 -9.46 -7.24
C ILE A 13 4.52 -10.91 -7.70
N LYS A 14 4.78 -11.86 -6.78
CA LYS A 14 4.76 -13.29 -7.04
C LYS A 14 4.20 -14.04 -5.83
N LYS A 15 3.37 -15.02 -6.12
CA LYS A 15 2.90 -16.00 -5.14
C LYS A 15 3.90 -17.15 -5.08
N HIS A 16 4.38 -17.48 -3.88
CA HIS A 16 5.38 -18.53 -3.64
C HIS A 16 4.81 -19.57 -2.67
N TYR A 17 5.31 -19.59 -1.43
CA TYR A 17 4.86 -20.51 -0.37
C TYR A 17 3.37 -20.37 -0.02
N GLN A 18 2.74 -19.26 -0.40
CA GLN A 18 1.31 -19.01 -0.22
C GLN A 18 0.43 -20.02 -1.00
N TYR A 19 0.94 -20.63 -2.09
CA TYR A 19 0.22 -21.70 -2.79
C TYR A 19 -0.08 -22.90 -1.89
N PHE A 20 0.80 -23.19 -0.92
CA PHE A 20 0.63 -24.32 -0.01
C PHE A 20 0.10 -23.89 1.36
N THR A 21 0.66 -22.82 1.90
CA THR A 21 0.34 -22.38 3.26
C THR A 21 -1.08 -21.82 3.38
N TYR A 22 -1.63 -21.15 2.37
CA TYR A 22 -2.98 -20.58 2.46
C TYR A 22 -4.09 -21.65 2.41
N PRO A 23 -4.10 -22.62 1.47
CA PRO A 23 -5.07 -23.71 1.52
C PRO A 23 -5.03 -24.49 2.82
N ILE A 24 -3.83 -24.82 3.33
CA ILE A 24 -3.68 -25.55 4.60
C ILE A 24 -4.27 -24.74 5.76
N LYS A 25 -3.94 -23.45 5.88
CA LYS A 25 -4.50 -22.58 6.91
C LYS A 25 -6.03 -22.48 6.83
N ALA A 26 -6.59 -22.41 5.63
CA ALA A 26 -8.03 -22.35 5.42
C ALA A 26 -8.71 -23.66 5.85
N LEU A 27 -8.15 -24.82 5.47
CA LEU A 27 -8.64 -26.14 5.88
C LEU A 27 -8.57 -26.33 7.41
N LEU A 28 -7.50 -25.90 8.06
CA LEU A 28 -7.37 -25.93 9.52
C LEU A 28 -8.43 -25.07 10.24
N LYS A 29 -9.02 -24.10 9.55
CA LYS A 29 -10.13 -23.26 10.04
C LYS A 29 -11.51 -23.75 9.58
N GLY A 30 -11.59 -24.86 8.84
CA GLY A 30 -12.83 -25.37 8.27
C GLY A 30 -13.37 -24.58 7.06
N ASP A 31 -12.60 -23.64 6.52
CA ASP A 31 -13.01 -22.81 5.37
C ASP A 31 -12.62 -23.47 4.04
N VAL A 32 -13.44 -24.45 3.62
CA VAL A 32 -13.24 -25.20 2.38
C VAL A 32 -13.31 -24.31 1.15
N LYS A 33 -14.17 -23.28 1.16
CA LYS A 33 -14.34 -22.37 0.02
C LYS A 33 -13.06 -21.60 -0.25
N THR A 34 -12.46 -21.01 0.79
CA THR A 34 -11.18 -20.29 0.67
C THR A 34 -10.03 -21.24 0.30
N ALA A 35 -10.04 -22.48 0.82
CA ALA A 35 -9.05 -23.49 0.43
C ALA A 35 -9.11 -23.81 -1.07
N LEU A 36 -10.30 -24.06 -1.61
CA LEU A 36 -10.51 -24.33 -3.04
C LEU A 36 -10.14 -23.13 -3.90
N TYR A 37 -10.45 -21.91 -3.48
CA TYR A 37 -10.03 -20.69 -4.17
C TYR A 37 -8.50 -20.60 -4.29
N HIS A 38 -7.78 -20.80 -3.19
CA HIS A 38 -6.32 -20.76 -3.21
C HIS A 38 -5.70 -21.92 -3.99
N TYR A 39 -6.32 -23.10 -3.98
CA TYR A 39 -5.91 -24.19 -4.86
C TYR A 39 -6.13 -23.85 -6.34
N ALA A 40 -7.30 -23.32 -6.70
CA ALA A 40 -7.62 -22.90 -8.06
C ALA A 40 -6.65 -21.82 -8.57
N SER A 41 -6.15 -20.94 -7.69
CA SER A 41 -5.16 -19.93 -8.07
C SER A 41 -3.85 -20.51 -8.63
N CYS A 42 -3.54 -21.80 -8.40
CA CYS A 42 -2.40 -22.49 -9.02
C CYS A 42 -2.51 -22.57 -10.55
N PHE A 43 -3.73 -22.45 -11.10
CA PHE A 43 -3.99 -22.51 -12.54
C PHE A 43 -4.02 -21.13 -13.20
N TYR A 44 -3.91 -20.05 -12.43
CA TYR A 44 -3.84 -18.69 -12.96
C TYR A 44 -2.38 -18.26 -13.11
N PRO A 45 -1.97 -17.75 -14.29
CA PRO A 45 -0.61 -17.27 -14.48
C PRO A 45 -0.38 -16.01 -13.63
N GLU A 46 0.63 -16.07 -12.75
CA GLU A 46 1.09 -14.96 -11.89
C GLU A 46 -0.03 -14.17 -11.18
N PRO A 47 -0.75 -14.77 -10.21
CA PRO A 47 -1.94 -14.18 -9.58
C PRO A 47 -1.67 -12.91 -8.73
N TYR A 48 -0.41 -12.55 -8.53
CA TYR A 48 0.02 -11.33 -7.82
C TYR A 48 0.57 -10.27 -8.78
N TRP A 49 0.64 -10.56 -10.09
CA TRP A 49 1.11 -9.62 -11.10
C TRP A 49 -0.07 -8.87 -11.73
N ASN A 50 -0.71 -8.03 -10.93
CA ASN A 50 -2.00 -7.43 -11.27
C ASN A 50 -1.87 -6.08 -12.01
N PHE A 51 -0.64 -5.64 -12.30
CA PHE A 51 -0.39 -4.36 -12.99
C PHE A 51 -1.21 -4.20 -14.28
N PRO A 52 -1.28 -5.18 -15.21
CA PRO A 52 -2.03 -5.01 -16.45
C PRO A 52 -3.53 -4.82 -16.21
N ASP A 53 -4.11 -5.55 -15.24
CA ASP A 53 -5.53 -5.48 -14.94
C ASP A 53 -5.88 -4.13 -14.29
N ILE A 54 -5.06 -3.66 -13.35
CA ILE A 54 -5.23 -2.34 -12.71
C ILE A 54 -5.12 -1.23 -13.74
N ILE A 55 -4.07 -1.25 -14.57
CA ILE A 55 -3.85 -0.26 -15.64
C ILE A 55 -5.06 -0.21 -16.56
N LYS A 56 -5.54 -1.37 -17.03
CA LYS A 56 -6.70 -1.44 -17.92
C LYS A 56 -7.95 -0.86 -17.27
N ILE A 57 -8.27 -1.25 -16.04
CA ILE A 57 -9.43 -0.72 -15.32
C ILE A 57 -9.33 0.79 -15.18
N GLU A 58 -8.17 1.31 -14.77
CA GLU A 58 -8.00 2.76 -14.59
C GLU A 58 -8.04 3.53 -15.92
N GLU A 59 -7.54 2.96 -17.01
CA GLU A 59 -7.71 3.50 -18.36
C GLU A 59 -9.17 3.54 -18.80
N ASP A 60 -9.93 2.46 -18.57
CA ASP A 60 -11.36 2.37 -18.91
C ASP A 60 -12.18 3.45 -18.18
N PHE A 61 -11.75 3.85 -16.97
CA PHE A 61 -12.37 4.94 -16.18
C PHE A 61 -11.69 6.30 -16.32
N GLY A 62 -10.59 6.42 -17.08
CA GLY A 62 -9.86 7.67 -17.27
C GLY A 62 -9.21 8.23 -15.99
N VAL A 63 -8.82 7.37 -15.06
CA VAL A 63 -8.19 7.74 -13.78
C VAL A 63 -6.73 7.27 -13.72
N ARG A 64 -5.96 7.82 -12.77
CA ARG A 64 -4.58 7.40 -12.48
C ARG A 64 -4.38 7.36 -10.97
N SER A 65 -3.95 6.22 -10.46
CA SER A 65 -3.61 6.04 -9.04
C SER A 65 -2.15 6.34 -8.72
N THR A 66 -1.84 6.30 -7.42
CA THR A 66 -0.47 6.21 -6.90
C THR A 66 -0.08 4.74 -6.68
N PHE A 67 1.12 4.33 -7.07
CA PHE A 67 1.70 3.03 -6.72
C PHE A 67 2.82 3.23 -5.70
N PHE A 68 2.63 2.74 -4.48
CA PHE A 68 3.66 2.76 -3.45
C PHE A 68 4.54 1.50 -3.60
N ILE A 69 5.82 1.68 -3.92
CA ILE A 69 6.77 0.60 -4.20
C ILE A 69 7.58 0.27 -2.95
N LEU A 70 7.62 -1.01 -2.59
CA LEU A 70 8.31 -1.53 -1.42
C LEU A 70 9.73 -2.01 -1.75
N ASP A 71 10.73 -1.56 -0.99
CA ASP A 71 12.09 -2.11 -1.02
C ASP A 71 12.46 -2.75 0.33
N GLU A 72 11.83 -3.88 0.64
CA GLU A 72 12.00 -4.57 1.92
C GLU A 72 13.35 -5.29 2.02
N THR A 73 14.22 -4.86 2.94
CA THR A 73 15.57 -5.42 3.12
C THR A 73 15.76 -6.25 4.40
N LEU A 74 14.72 -6.46 5.21
CA LEU A 74 14.76 -7.29 6.42
C LEU A 74 15.41 -8.68 6.20
N PRO A 75 16.42 -9.05 7.00
CA PRO A 75 17.01 -10.38 6.93
C PRO A 75 16.03 -11.44 7.45
N PHE A 76 16.09 -12.63 6.85
CA PHE A 76 15.32 -13.77 7.33
C PHE A 76 15.85 -14.28 8.67
N LYS A 77 14.94 -14.53 9.61
CA LYS A 77 15.24 -15.05 10.95
C LYS A 77 14.44 -16.35 11.17
N LEU A 78 15.14 -17.48 11.21
CA LEU A 78 14.52 -18.80 11.30
C LEU A 78 13.61 -18.96 12.53
N PHE A 79 14.01 -18.41 13.69
CA PHE A 79 13.27 -18.57 14.95
C PHE A 79 12.19 -17.50 15.19
N ASP A 80 11.99 -16.56 14.27
CA ASP A 80 10.98 -15.51 14.38
C ASP A 80 9.92 -15.67 13.29
N LYS A 81 8.80 -16.32 13.64
CA LYS A 81 7.70 -16.57 12.70
C LYS A 81 7.04 -15.29 12.18
N SER A 82 7.12 -14.18 12.91
CA SER A 82 6.56 -12.90 12.47
C SER A 82 7.39 -12.30 11.34
N ASN A 83 8.72 -12.43 11.42
CA ASN A 83 9.66 -12.04 10.37
C ASN A 83 9.49 -12.83 9.07
N TRP A 84 9.00 -14.08 9.13
CA TRP A 84 8.87 -14.92 7.94
C TRP A 84 7.96 -14.28 6.89
N GLN A 85 6.85 -13.67 7.31
CA GLN A 85 5.91 -13.07 6.36
C GLN A 85 6.50 -11.84 5.68
N LEU A 86 7.34 -11.09 6.38
CA LEU A 86 8.01 -9.89 5.88
C LEU A 86 9.18 -10.24 4.94
N SER A 87 10.03 -11.18 5.38
CA SER A 87 11.27 -11.55 4.69
C SER A 87 11.09 -12.61 3.60
N LEU A 88 10.15 -13.54 3.75
CA LEU A 88 9.82 -14.55 2.74
C LEU A 88 8.71 -14.01 1.85
N GLY A 89 9.01 -13.84 0.56
CA GLY A 89 8.05 -13.42 -0.47
C GLY A 89 8.26 -12.00 -0.99
N ARG A 90 9.17 -11.22 -0.39
CA ARG A 90 9.60 -9.95 -0.97
C ARG A 90 10.18 -10.16 -2.38
N TYR A 91 10.01 -9.15 -3.22
CA TYR A 91 10.79 -9.04 -4.44
C TYR A 91 12.08 -8.28 -4.19
N LYS A 92 12.96 -8.32 -5.20
CA LYS A 92 14.12 -7.44 -5.25
C LYS A 92 13.76 -6.24 -6.11
N ILE A 93 14.08 -5.04 -5.64
CA ILE A 93 13.87 -3.81 -6.41
C ILE A 93 14.68 -3.80 -7.73
N SER A 94 15.74 -4.62 -7.82
CA SER A 94 16.51 -4.88 -9.03
C SER A 94 15.83 -5.80 -10.05
N ASN A 95 14.62 -6.30 -9.78
CA ASN A 95 13.89 -7.13 -10.71
C ASN A 95 13.51 -6.33 -11.97
N LYS A 96 14.06 -6.72 -13.13
CA LYS A 96 13.86 -6.01 -14.39
C LYS A 96 12.39 -5.85 -14.80
N LYS A 97 11.58 -6.91 -14.64
CA LYS A 97 10.14 -6.89 -14.96
C LYS A 97 9.39 -5.87 -14.09
N LEU A 98 9.72 -5.78 -12.80
CA LEU A 98 9.20 -4.75 -11.91
C LEU A 98 9.64 -3.35 -12.33
N GLN A 99 10.95 -3.14 -12.56
CA GLN A 99 11.45 -1.84 -12.97
C GLN A 99 10.82 -1.35 -14.27
N ASP A 100 10.60 -2.25 -15.23
CA ASP A 100 9.94 -1.92 -16.49
C ASP A 100 8.47 -1.54 -16.28
N ALA A 101 7.76 -2.22 -15.38
CA ALA A 101 6.40 -1.85 -15.00
C ALA A 101 6.34 -0.49 -14.29
N VAL A 102 7.22 -0.24 -13.32
CA VAL A 102 7.29 1.04 -12.59
C VAL A 102 7.61 2.20 -13.55
N LYS A 103 8.59 2.03 -14.44
CA LYS A 103 8.91 3.02 -15.48
C LYS A 103 7.75 3.27 -16.44
N PHE A 104 7.00 2.21 -16.79
CA PHE A 104 5.83 2.35 -17.63
C PHE A 104 4.74 3.17 -16.94
N LEU A 105 4.41 2.84 -15.69
CA LEU A 105 3.42 3.55 -14.89
C LEU A 105 3.78 5.05 -14.79
N ASP A 106 4.99 5.34 -14.34
CA ASP A 106 5.50 6.70 -14.17
C ASP A 106 5.41 7.53 -15.46
N LYS A 107 5.92 6.97 -16.57
CA LYS A 107 5.91 7.64 -17.88
C LYS A 107 4.48 7.90 -18.41
N ASN A 108 3.49 7.12 -17.99
CA ASN A 108 2.12 7.21 -18.47
C ASN A 108 1.16 7.86 -17.46
N GLY A 109 1.69 8.60 -16.48
CA GLY A 109 0.93 9.51 -15.63
C GLY A 109 0.39 8.90 -14.34
N TRP A 110 0.77 7.67 -13.99
CA TRP A 110 0.60 7.17 -12.63
C TRP A 110 1.69 7.73 -11.73
N GLU A 111 1.34 8.03 -10.47
CA GLU A 111 2.32 8.49 -9.51
C GLU A 111 3.07 7.29 -8.90
N ILE A 112 4.39 7.42 -8.72
CA ILE A 112 5.20 6.46 -7.98
C ILE A 112 5.54 7.05 -6.60
N GLY A 113 5.16 6.33 -5.55
CA GLY A 113 5.48 6.63 -4.16
C GLY A 113 6.38 5.57 -3.53
N VAL A 114 6.93 5.87 -2.35
CA VAL A 114 7.69 4.89 -1.55
C VAL A 114 6.77 4.19 -0.57
N HIS A 115 6.70 2.86 -0.65
CA HIS A 115 6.15 2.06 0.45
C HIS A 115 7.29 1.76 1.42
N GLY A 116 7.40 2.55 2.48
CA GLY A 116 8.50 2.43 3.44
C GLY A 116 8.52 1.03 4.06
N SER A 117 9.69 0.38 4.12
CA SER A 117 9.79 -0.98 4.65
C SER A 117 9.42 -1.04 6.14
N TYR A 118 9.23 -2.26 6.64
CA TYR A 118 8.67 -2.50 7.97
C TYR A 118 9.42 -1.78 9.11
N LEU A 119 10.73 -1.58 8.99
CA LEU A 119 11.55 -0.88 9.99
C LEU A 119 11.90 0.57 9.61
N SER A 120 11.60 1.00 8.39
CA SER A 120 12.04 2.31 7.87
C SER A 120 11.36 3.50 8.58
N TYR A 121 10.17 3.30 9.17
CA TYR A 121 9.43 4.33 9.91
C TYR A 121 10.18 4.92 11.13
N GLN A 122 11.23 4.25 11.58
CA GLN A 122 12.08 4.64 12.71
C GLN A 122 13.58 4.64 12.34
N ASP A 123 13.91 4.54 11.06
CA ASP A 123 15.29 4.51 10.56
C ASP A 123 15.42 5.38 9.30
N GLU A 124 15.92 6.61 9.49
CA GLU A 124 16.09 7.59 8.42
C GLU A 124 17.06 7.10 7.32
N ALA A 125 18.16 6.45 7.71
CA ALA A 125 19.15 5.99 6.75
C ALA A 125 18.58 4.89 5.86
N LEU A 126 17.79 3.98 6.44
CA LEU A 126 17.07 2.96 5.71
C LEU A 126 16.02 3.56 4.76
N LEU A 127 15.14 4.43 5.27
CA LEU A 127 14.10 5.04 4.44
C LEU A 127 14.68 5.88 3.29
N ARG A 128 15.75 6.65 3.56
CA ARG A 128 16.47 7.44 2.56
C ARG A 128 17.04 6.55 1.45
N LYS A 129 17.61 5.41 1.82
CA LYS A 129 18.15 4.45 0.86
C LYS A 129 17.07 3.81 0.00
N GLU A 130 15.94 3.43 0.60
CA GLU A 130 14.78 2.87 -0.12
C GLU A 130 14.23 3.88 -1.12
N LYS A 131 14.06 5.14 -0.71
CA LYS A 131 13.68 6.25 -1.59
C LYS A 131 14.65 6.37 -2.76
N GLN A 132 15.95 6.46 -2.50
CA GLN A 132 16.98 6.58 -3.53
C GLN A 132 16.96 5.41 -4.53
N ASN A 133 16.75 4.18 -4.06
CA ASN A 133 16.68 3.01 -4.94
C ASN A 133 15.51 3.11 -5.94
N ILE A 134 14.37 3.64 -5.51
CA ILE A 134 13.19 3.80 -6.36
C ILE A 134 13.35 5.04 -7.26
N GLU A 135 13.90 6.15 -6.76
CA GLU A 135 14.26 7.33 -7.56
C GLU A 135 15.24 6.98 -8.69
N ASN A 136 16.20 6.08 -8.45
CA ASN A 136 17.10 5.58 -9.48
C ASN A 136 16.37 4.81 -10.60
N ILE A 137 15.17 4.27 -10.34
CA ILE A 137 14.35 3.60 -11.35
C ILE A 137 13.61 4.62 -12.21
N VAL A 138 12.95 5.61 -11.59
CA VAL A 138 12.11 6.59 -12.31
C VAL A 138 12.91 7.77 -12.87
N GLY A 139 14.07 8.08 -12.28
CA GLY A 139 14.99 9.13 -12.73
C GLY A 139 14.64 10.54 -12.24
N HIS A 140 13.75 10.68 -11.25
CA HIS A 140 13.40 11.95 -10.63
C HIS A 140 13.07 11.76 -9.13
N GLU A 141 12.89 12.87 -8.43
CA GLU A 141 12.56 12.87 -7.00
C GLU A 141 11.16 12.30 -6.74
N ILE A 142 11.03 11.46 -5.71
CA ILE A 142 9.75 10.94 -5.21
C ILE A 142 9.32 11.72 -3.97
N VAL A 143 8.06 12.17 -3.98
CA VAL A 143 7.53 13.09 -2.96
C VAL A 143 6.52 12.46 -2.01
N GLY A 144 6.03 11.25 -2.31
CA GLY A 144 5.00 10.55 -1.55
C GLY A 144 5.50 9.32 -0.83
N SER A 145 5.01 9.08 0.38
CA SER A 145 5.23 7.84 1.14
C SER A 145 3.96 7.23 1.72
N ARG A 146 4.02 5.93 2.01
CA ARG A 146 3.14 5.23 2.93
C ARG A 146 3.95 4.14 3.64
N GLN A 147 3.86 4.02 4.95
CA GLN A 147 4.58 2.98 5.68
C GLN A 147 3.86 1.63 5.62
N HIS A 148 4.63 0.57 5.39
CA HIS A 148 4.14 -0.80 5.47
C HIS A 148 3.56 -1.09 6.86
N TYR A 149 2.43 -1.81 6.91
CA TYR A 149 1.63 -2.05 8.11
C TYR A 149 1.00 -0.81 8.76
N LEU A 150 1.01 0.33 8.07
CA LEU A 150 0.65 1.62 8.63
C LEU A 150 1.48 1.98 9.87
N ASN A 151 2.74 1.50 9.93
CA ASN A 151 3.63 1.73 11.06
C ASN A 151 3.96 3.22 11.19
N LEU A 152 3.66 3.78 12.36
CA LEU A 152 3.85 5.20 12.65
C LEU A 152 4.20 5.37 14.12
N ASN A 153 5.23 6.17 14.41
CA ASN A 153 5.56 6.64 15.76
C ASN A 153 5.77 8.16 15.76
N GLU A 154 6.12 8.72 16.91
CA GLU A 154 6.33 10.16 17.10
C GLU A 154 7.43 10.77 16.22
N ASN A 155 8.36 9.96 15.71
CA ASN A 155 9.49 10.41 14.90
C ASN A 155 9.30 10.16 13.40
N THR A 156 8.30 9.36 12.99
CA THR A 156 8.16 8.89 11.60
C THR A 156 8.02 10.04 10.61
N TRP A 157 7.17 11.02 10.90
CA TRP A 157 6.99 12.15 9.99
C TRP A 157 8.21 13.06 9.93
N ASP A 158 8.96 13.22 11.03
CA ASP A 158 10.23 13.97 11.01
C ASP A 158 11.29 13.25 10.15
N ILE A 159 11.37 11.93 10.27
CA ILE A 159 12.22 11.10 9.40
C ILE A 159 11.81 11.26 7.93
N GLN A 160 10.52 11.17 7.62
CA GLN A 160 10.02 11.34 6.25
C GLN A 160 10.32 12.73 5.68
N ARG A 161 10.13 13.78 6.49
CA ARG A 161 10.50 15.16 6.13
C ARG A 161 12.00 15.29 5.87
N ALA A 162 12.85 14.69 6.72
CA ALA A 162 14.30 14.68 6.51
C ALA A 162 14.71 13.94 5.23
N CYS A 163 13.97 12.90 4.83
CA CYS A 163 14.11 12.21 3.56
C CYS A 163 13.56 13.01 2.36
N GLY A 164 12.92 14.16 2.58
CA GLY A 164 12.38 15.04 1.54
C GLY A 164 11.01 14.62 1.00
N PHE A 165 10.25 13.80 1.73
CA PHE A 165 8.85 13.55 1.36
C PHE A 165 8.01 14.82 1.61
N LYS A 166 7.04 15.08 0.73
CA LYS A 166 6.08 16.19 0.83
C LYS A 166 4.76 15.74 1.41
N TYR A 167 4.42 14.46 1.24
CA TYR A 167 3.23 13.89 1.85
C TYR A 167 3.44 12.45 2.29
N ASP A 168 2.62 12.04 3.26
CA ASP A 168 2.50 10.66 3.70
C ASP A 168 1.02 10.23 3.70
N SER A 169 0.77 8.93 3.52
CA SER A 169 -0.57 8.35 3.52
C SER A 169 -0.65 7.12 4.43
N THR A 170 0.03 7.17 5.58
CA THR A 170 0.08 6.10 6.58
C THR A 170 -1.07 6.20 7.58
N TRP A 171 -1.61 7.40 7.82
CA TRP A 171 -2.62 7.63 8.84
C TRP A 171 -3.97 7.00 8.47
N GLY A 172 -4.19 5.78 8.94
CA GLY A 172 -5.43 5.04 8.70
C GLY A 172 -5.71 3.99 9.78
N LEU A 173 -6.89 3.38 9.68
CA LEU A 173 -7.30 2.26 10.53
C LEU A 173 -6.81 0.94 9.92
N ASN A 174 -6.21 0.07 10.73
CA ASN A 174 -5.71 -1.25 10.32
C ASN A 174 -6.64 -2.41 10.74
N ASN A 175 -7.87 -2.08 11.13
CA ASN A 175 -8.87 -3.03 11.63
C ASN A 175 -10.32 -2.68 11.23
N ALA A 176 -10.50 -1.63 10.44
CA ALA A 176 -11.79 -1.12 9.98
C ALA A 176 -11.61 -0.15 8.81
N ILE A 177 -12.68 0.07 8.05
CA ILE A 177 -12.78 1.22 7.13
C ILE A 177 -13.37 2.44 7.87
N GLY A 178 -12.88 3.63 7.58
CA GLY A 178 -13.36 4.87 8.18
C GLY A 178 -12.26 5.86 8.57
N PHE A 179 -12.58 6.79 9.45
CA PHE A 179 -11.69 7.90 9.81
C PHE A 179 -10.94 7.63 11.11
N LYS A 180 -9.61 7.55 11.05
CA LYS A 180 -8.78 7.54 12.25
C LYS A 180 -8.77 8.93 12.89
N GLU A 181 -9.19 9.01 14.15
CA GLU A 181 -9.27 10.26 14.93
C GLU A 181 -10.04 11.40 14.23
N ASN A 182 -11.11 11.04 13.50
CA ASN A 182 -11.93 11.98 12.73
C ASN A 182 -11.15 12.83 11.71
N LYS A 183 -9.97 12.38 11.28
CA LYS A 183 -9.19 13.01 10.22
C LYS A 183 -9.77 12.61 8.86
N ILE A 184 -10.66 13.47 8.36
CA ILE A 184 -11.41 13.24 7.12
C ILE A 184 -10.70 13.86 5.91
N ARG A 185 -9.88 14.89 6.14
CA ARG A 185 -9.20 15.65 5.09
C ARG A 185 -7.70 15.56 5.27
N PRO A 186 -6.93 15.81 4.19
CA PRO A 186 -5.51 16.03 4.32
C PRO A 186 -5.22 17.11 5.37
N PHE A 187 -4.22 16.88 6.20
CA PHE A 187 -3.85 17.79 7.28
C PHE A 187 -2.33 17.93 7.36
N LYS A 188 -1.86 18.97 8.05
CA LYS A 188 -0.43 19.27 8.17
C LYS A 188 0.01 19.05 9.62
N PRO A 189 0.71 17.95 9.94
CA PRO A 189 1.12 17.67 11.32
C PRO A 189 1.95 18.78 11.98
N TYR A 190 2.82 19.43 11.20
CA TYR A 190 3.76 20.46 11.70
C TYR A 190 3.43 21.87 11.20
N GLN A 191 2.25 22.10 10.64
CA GLN A 191 1.84 23.38 10.03
C GLN A 191 2.78 23.90 8.93
N ASP A 192 3.59 23.04 8.31
CA ASP A 192 4.53 23.39 7.25
C ASP A 192 4.08 22.88 5.87
N TYR A 193 4.99 22.46 4.99
CA TYR A 193 4.64 21.89 3.69
C TYR A 193 4.18 20.43 3.77
N PHE A 194 4.57 19.70 4.82
CA PHE A 194 4.34 18.27 4.92
C PHE A 194 2.86 17.97 5.17
N THR A 195 2.27 17.14 4.32
CA THR A 195 0.84 16.86 4.33
C THR A 195 0.59 15.37 4.58
N GLU A 196 -0.20 15.04 5.59
CA GLU A 196 -0.75 13.71 5.76
C GLU A 196 -2.05 13.60 4.94
N ILE A 197 -2.19 12.55 4.13
CA ILE A 197 -3.39 12.19 3.38
C ILE A 197 -3.96 10.91 3.99
N PRO A 198 -4.99 11.02 4.87
CA PRO A 198 -5.52 9.86 5.60
C PRO A 198 -5.99 8.72 4.71
N LEU A 199 -5.62 7.49 5.05
CA LEU A 199 -6.14 6.28 4.43
C LEU A 199 -7.49 5.93 5.05
N ILE A 200 -8.57 6.05 4.27
CA ILE A 200 -9.95 5.86 4.74
C ILE A 200 -10.46 4.45 4.47
N VAL A 201 -10.11 3.89 3.31
CA VAL A 201 -10.55 2.56 2.88
C VAL A 201 -9.33 1.79 2.39
N MET A 202 -9.01 0.70 3.07
CA MET A 202 -7.99 -0.27 2.68
C MET A 202 -8.68 -1.58 2.33
N ASP A 203 -8.21 -2.26 1.29
CA ASP A 203 -8.81 -3.49 0.78
C ASP A 203 -8.83 -4.61 1.83
N THR A 204 -7.77 -4.76 2.62
CA THR A 204 -7.67 -5.75 3.70
C THR A 204 -8.78 -5.60 4.73
N GLU A 205 -9.23 -4.37 4.99
CA GLU A 205 -10.32 -4.07 5.93
C GLU A 205 -11.69 -4.04 5.23
N TYR A 206 -11.72 -3.61 3.97
CA TYR A 206 -12.94 -3.53 3.16
C TYR A 206 -13.50 -4.91 2.81
N ILE A 207 -12.64 -5.84 2.35
CA ILE A 207 -13.06 -7.16 1.89
C ILE A 207 -13.81 -7.97 2.96
N PRO A 208 -13.33 -8.10 4.22
CA PRO A 208 -14.03 -8.84 5.26
C PRO A 208 -15.21 -8.07 5.88
N THR A 209 -15.36 -6.78 5.61
CA THR A 209 -16.42 -5.96 6.19
C THR A 209 -17.81 -6.37 5.69
N LYS A 210 -18.76 -6.58 6.61
CA LYS A 210 -20.18 -6.78 6.28
C LYS A 210 -20.80 -5.46 5.80
N ASN A 211 -21.68 -5.53 4.80
CA ASN A 211 -22.32 -4.36 4.19
C ASN A 211 -21.29 -3.29 3.77
N ARG A 212 -20.15 -3.76 3.25
CA ARG A 212 -19.01 -2.92 2.93
C ARG A 212 -19.33 -1.81 1.93
N TRP A 213 -20.24 -2.07 0.99
CA TRP A 213 -20.64 -1.08 0.00
C TRP A 213 -21.44 0.05 0.65
N GLU A 214 -22.43 -0.30 1.47
CA GLU A 214 -23.24 0.64 2.23
C GLU A 214 -22.38 1.53 3.13
N LYS A 215 -21.39 0.94 3.81
CA LYS A 215 -20.45 1.71 4.64
C LYS A 215 -19.59 2.69 3.84
N VAL A 216 -19.16 2.32 2.63
CA VAL A 216 -18.43 3.25 1.77
C VAL A 216 -19.33 4.40 1.32
N LEU A 217 -20.59 4.13 1.00
CA LEU A 217 -21.57 5.18 0.69
C LEU A 217 -21.80 6.11 1.90
N GLU A 218 -21.93 5.57 3.10
CA GLU A 218 -22.04 6.37 4.33
C GLU A 218 -20.79 7.26 4.55
N ILE A 219 -19.59 6.72 4.31
CA ILE A 219 -18.34 7.48 4.36
C ILE A 219 -18.38 8.63 3.35
N MET A 220 -18.77 8.37 2.10
CA MET A 220 -18.86 9.39 1.05
C MET A 220 -19.85 10.49 1.43
N ASP A 221 -21.03 10.13 1.93
CA ASP A 221 -22.05 11.07 2.40
C ASP A 221 -21.53 11.96 3.54
N ILE A 222 -20.76 11.40 4.48
CA ILE A 222 -20.15 12.17 5.57
C ILE A 222 -19.15 13.19 4.99
N VAL A 223 -18.27 12.76 4.09
CA VAL A 223 -17.27 13.65 3.47
C VAL A 223 -17.97 14.79 2.73
N GLU A 224 -18.98 14.47 1.92
CA GLU A 224 -19.73 15.47 1.16
C GLU A 224 -20.45 16.47 2.07
N LYS A 225 -21.15 16.00 3.10
CA LYS A 225 -21.82 16.88 4.08
C LYS A 225 -20.83 17.81 4.75
N MET A 226 -19.67 17.31 5.18
CA MET A 226 -18.67 18.14 5.84
C MET A 226 -18.03 19.16 4.89
N MET A 227 -18.02 18.91 3.58
CA MET A 227 -17.60 19.90 2.58
C MET A 227 -18.60 21.06 2.41
N VAL A 228 -19.86 20.91 2.82
CA VAL A 228 -20.91 21.94 2.68
C VAL A 228 -20.89 22.96 3.84
N PHE A 229 -20.30 22.63 4.98
CA PHE A 229 -20.28 23.50 6.18
C PHE A 229 -19.07 24.42 6.28
N LEU A 230 -18.37 24.67 5.16
CA LEU A 230 -17.19 25.55 5.04
C LEU A 230 -17.21 26.26 3.69
#